data_AF-A0A840MNP9-F1
#
_entry.id   AF-A0A840MNP9-F1
#
_cell.length_a   1.000
_cell.length_b   1.000
_cell.length_c   1.000
_cell.angle_alpha   90.00
_cell.angle_beta   90.00
_cell.angle_gamma   90.00
#
_symmetry.space_group_name_H-M   'P 1'
#
loop_
_entity.id
_entity.type
_entity.pdbx_description
1 polymer ?
#
loop_
_entity_poly.entity_id
_entity_poly.type
_entity_poly.pdbx_seq_one_letter_code
_entity_poly.pdbx_strand_id
1 'polypeptide(L)'
;MHQVVKTVLVEHTAQQMYHLVEAIEQYREFLPWCGGTQVLSRQGEETTATLFIDYHGLKHQFTTRNTNQPGQRIDMLLVDGPFQHLEGLWLFTPLGEAACKIEFKLSYEFSNGVLEKIIGPVFSKIANTFVDAFIRRADKVYAP
;
A
#
# COMPACT_ATOMS: atom_id res chain seq x y z
N MET A 1 -0.43 3.86 -18.99
CA MET A 1 -0.09 4.31 -17.62
C MET A 1 -1.35 4.63 -16.84
N HIS A 2 -1.52 4.01 -15.67
CA HIS A 2 -2.65 4.21 -14.76
C HIS A 2 -2.18 5.00 -13.54
N GLN A 3 -3.05 5.84 -12.99
CA GLN A 3 -2.77 6.63 -11.78
C GLN A 3 -3.96 6.60 -10.83
N VAL A 4 -3.65 6.45 -9.54
CA VAL A 4 -4.61 6.58 -8.43
C VAL A 4 -4.07 7.62 -7.47
N VAL A 5 -4.90 8.62 -7.18
CA VAL A 5 -4.60 9.65 -6.18
C VAL A 5 -5.77 9.70 -5.20
N LYS A 6 -5.46 9.60 -3.91
CA LYS A 6 -6.46 9.64 -2.84
C LYS A 6 -5.97 10.51 -1.70
N THR A 7 -6.80 11.45 -1.29
CA THR A 7 -6.55 12.31 -0.13
C THR A 7 -7.70 12.16 0.84
N VAL A 8 -7.41 11.84 2.09
CA VAL A 8 -8.42 11.60 3.14
C VAL A 8 -7.98 12.23 4.45
N LEU A 9 -8.95 12.68 5.24
CA LEU A 9 -8.75 13.12 6.62
C LEU A 9 -9.22 11.99 7.54
N VAL A 10 -8.44 11.68 8.56
CA VAL A 10 -8.74 10.59 9.51
C VAL A 10 -8.50 11.05 10.94
N GLU A 11 -9.32 10.56 11.87
CA GLU A 11 -9.22 10.80 13.32
C GLU A 11 -8.22 9.84 13.98
N HIS A 12 -7.07 9.66 13.33
CA HIS A 12 -5.92 8.92 13.83
C HIS A 12 -4.66 9.74 13.58
N THR A 13 -3.67 9.61 14.46
CA THR A 13 -2.39 10.32 14.32
C THR A 13 -1.63 9.86 13.08
N ALA A 14 -0.78 10.74 12.55
CA ALA A 14 0.11 10.40 11.43
C ALA A 14 1.00 9.18 11.76
N GLN A 15 1.46 9.07 13.00
CA GLN A 15 2.28 7.94 13.47
C GLN A 15 1.51 6.62 13.46
N GLN A 16 0.26 6.62 13.94
CA GLN A 16 -0.61 5.42 13.92
C GLN A 16 -0.83 4.94 12.49
N MET A 17 -1.18 5.85 11.58
CA MET A 17 -1.42 5.48 10.18
C MET A 17 -0.14 5.01 9.49
N TYR A 18 0.99 5.67 9.73
CA TYR A 18 2.30 5.24 9.24
C TYR A 18 2.64 3.83 9.70
N HIS A 19 2.48 3.52 11.00
CA HIS A 19 2.78 2.19 11.53
C HIS A 19 1.96 1.08 10.86
N LEU A 20 0.69 1.33 10.54
CA LEU A 20 -0.12 0.33 9.86
C LEU A 20 0.38 0.04 8.44
N VAL A 21 0.83 1.07 7.70
CA VAL A 21 1.38 0.93 6.35
C VAL A 21 2.79 0.33 6.36
N GLU A 22 3.59 0.62 7.38
CA GLU A 22 4.94 0.09 7.52
C GLU A 22 4.96 -1.39 7.94
N ALA A 23 3.94 -1.83 8.71
CA ALA A 23 3.75 -3.19 9.18
C ALA A 23 3.19 -4.13 8.08
N ILE A 24 3.93 -4.27 6.98
CA ILE A 24 3.54 -5.06 5.80
C ILE A 24 3.25 -6.54 6.13
N GLU A 25 3.86 -7.09 7.17
CA GLU A 25 3.63 -8.44 7.66
C GLU A 25 2.16 -8.66 8.11
N GLN A 26 1.46 -7.60 8.52
CA GLN A 26 0.09 -7.67 9.03
C GLN A 26 -0.98 -7.50 7.94
N TYR A 27 -0.58 -7.22 6.70
CA TYR A 27 -1.50 -6.89 5.61
C TYR A 27 -2.56 -7.97 5.36
N ARG A 28 -2.19 -9.26 5.53
CA ARG A 28 -3.11 -10.39 5.37
C ARG A 28 -4.29 -10.34 6.35
N GLU A 29 -4.14 -9.68 7.49
CA GLU A 29 -5.20 -9.62 8.51
C GLU A 29 -6.39 -8.74 8.10
N PHE A 30 -6.18 -7.77 7.20
CA PHE A 30 -7.21 -6.77 6.90
C PHE A 30 -7.34 -6.39 5.42
N LEU A 31 -6.44 -6.84 4.54
CA LEU A 31 -6.57 -6.67 3.10
C LEU A 31 -7.22 -7.92 2.48
N PRO A 32 -8.47 -7.84 1.97
CA PRO A 32 -9.22 -9.02 1.52
C PRO A 32 -8.61 -9.77 0.32
N TRP A 33 -7.71 -9.12 -0.41
CA TRP A 33 -7.05 -9.63 -1.61
C TRP A 33 -5.59 -10.00 -1.35
N CYS A 34 -5.10 -9.83 -0.11
CA CYS A 34 -3.72 -10.15 0.25
C CYS A 34 -3.61 -11.64 0.55
N GLY A 35 -2.91 -12.36 -0.34
CA GLY A 35 -2.53 -13.76 -0.16
C GLY A 35 -1.40 -13.96 0.85
N GLY A 36 -0.79 -12.86 1.35
CA GLY A 36 0.33 -12.85 2.27
C GLY A 36 1.39 -11.84 1.86
N THR A 37 2.42 -11.72 2.68
CA THR A 37 3.58 -10.87 2.42
C THR A 37 4.86 -11.61 2.79
N GLN A 38 5.96 -11.21 2.16
CA GLN A 38 7.30 -11.70 2.47
C GLN A 38 8.26 -10.53 2.50
N VAL A 39 8.83 -10.25 3.67
CA VAL A 39 9.91 -9.27 3.80
C VAL A 39 11.21 -9.90 3.34
N LEU A 40 11.86 -9.27 2.35
CA LEU A 40 13.14 -9.72 1.80
C LEU A 40 14.30 -9.06 2.53
N SER A 41 14.16 -7.78 2.90
CA SER A 41 15.13 -7.04 3.71
C SER A 41 14.48 -5.86 4.44
N ARG A 42 15.05 -5.53 5.61
CA ARG A 42 14.81 -4.29 6.34
C ARG A 42 16.17 -3.73 6.75
N GLN A 43 16.50 -2.51 6.31
CA GLN A 43 17.78 -1.87 6.58
C GLN A 43 17.56 -0.38 6.83
N GLY A 44 17.59 0.02 8.10
CA GLY A 44 17.29 1.40 8.51
C GLY A 44 15.90 1.81 8.03
N GLU A 45 15.86 2.84 7.18
CA GLU A 45 14.64 3.40 6.59
C GLU A 45 14.20 2.68 5.30
N GLU A 46 14.92 1.65 4.84
CA GLU A 46 14.56 0.89 3.65
C GLU A 46 13.93 -0.46 4.01
N THR A 47 12.83 -0.82 3.33
CA THR A 47 12.20 -2.14 3.42
C THR A 47 11.92 -2.68 2.02
N THR A 48 12.49 -3.83 1.67
CA THR A 48 12.12 -4.54 0.44
C THR A 48 11.22 -5.72 0.78
N ALA A 49 10.05 -5.80 0.16
CA ALA A 49 9.07 -6.84 0.46
C ALA A 49 8.20 -7.19 -0.75
N THR A 50 7.77 -8.45 -0.79
CA THR A 50 6.84 -8.99 -1.77
C THR A 50 5.43 -9.03 -1.19
N LEU A 51 4.46 -8.51 -1.94
CA LEU A 51 3.03 -8.62 -1.66
C LEU A 51 2.42 -9.65 -2.61
N PHE A 52 1.78 -10.67 -2.05
CA PHE A 52 1.06 -11.68 -2.81
C PHE A 52 -0.40 -11.26 -2.95
N ILE A 53 -0.88 -11.19 -4.17
CA ILE A 53 -2.29 -11.00 -4.51
C ILE A 53 -2.93 -12.38 -4.65
N ASP A 54 -4.01 -12.61 -3.91
CA ASP A 54 -4.89 -13.77 -4.07
C ASP A 54 -6.33 -13.26 -4.11
N TYR A 55 -6.92 -13.20 -5.31
CA TYR A 55 -8.26 -12.67 -5.52
C TYR A 55 -9.04 -13.56 -6.48
N HIS A 56 -10.05 -14.27 -5.96
CA HIS A 56 -10.91 -15.17 -6.74
C HIS A 56 -10.14 -16.17 -7.63
N GLY A 57 -9.04 -16.73 -7.11
CA GLY A 57 -8.21 -17.71 -7.84
C GLY A 57 -7.15 -17.10 -8.76
N LEU A 58 -7.17 -15.77 -8.95
CA LEU A 58 -6.06 -15.05 -9.58
C LEU A 58 -4.94 -14.87 -8.56
N LYS A 59 -3.76 -15.45 -8.84
CA LYS A 59 -2.57 -15.36 -8.00
C LYS A 59 -1.44 -14.66 -8.73
N HIS A 60 -1.01 -13.54 -8.18
CA HIS A 60 0.13 -12.78 -8.65
C HIS A 60 0.90 -12.21 -7.47
N GLN A 61 2.07 -11.66 -7.73
CA GLN A 61 2.87 -11.00 -6.71
C GLN A 61 3.61 -9.82 -7.34
N PHE A 62 4.00 -8.88 -6.50
CA PHE A 62 4.95 -7.85 -6.87
C PHE A 62 5.80 -7.50 -5.65
N THR A 63 7.02 -7.08 -5.90
CA THR A 63 8.01 -6.71 -4.90
C THR A 63 8.28 -5.23 -5.04
N THR A 64 8.19 -4.50 -3.92
CA THR A 64 8.59 -3.10 -3.85
C THR A 64 9.76 -2.93 -2.90
N ARG A 65 10.59 -1.92 -3.19
CA ARG A 65 11.51 -1.31 -2.25
C ARG A 65 10.88 -0.04 -1.73
N ASN A 66 10.73 0.03 -0.43
CA ASN A 66 10.11 1.15 0.26
C ASN A 66 11.19 1.97 0.96
N THR A 67 11.19 3.28 0.76
CA THR A 67 12.00 4.24 1.52
C THR A 67 11.09 4.98 2.48
N ASN A 68 11.36 4.89 3.77
CA ASN A 68 10.47 5.28 4.83
C ASN A 68 11.01 6.49 5.60
N GLN A 69 10.20 7.53 5.76
CA GLN A 69 10.45 8.60 6.73
C GLN A 69 9.44 8.44 7.87
N PRO A 70 9.86 7.96 9.05
CA PRO A 70 8.96 7.62 10.15
C PRO A 70 7.91 8.68 10.46
N GLY A 71 6.64 8.27 10.47
CA GLY A 71 5.49 9.13 10.75
C GLY A 71 5.12 10.14 9.67
N GLN A 72 5.86 10.19 8.55
CA GLN A 72 5.73 11.24 7.55
C GLN A 72 5.51 10.73 6.14
N ARG A 73 6.30 9.76 5.67
CA ARG A 73 6.30 9.38 4.24
C ARG A 73 6.75 7.94 4.01
N ILE A 74 6.19 7.29 2.99
CA ILE A 74 6.70 6.03 2.43
C ILE A 74 6.70 6.16 0.90
N ASP A 75 7.87 6.10 0.30
CA ASP A 75 8.07 5.99 -1.15
C ASP A 75 8.20 4.53 -1.53
N MET A 76 7.49 4.07 -2.56
CA MET A 76 7.48 2.68 -3.02
C MET A 76 7.97 2.63 -4.46
N LEU A 77 8.96 1.80 -4.74
CA LEU A 77 9.48 1.58 -6.09
C LEU A 77 9.45 0.10 -6.45
N LEU A 78 9.05 -0.22 -7.67
CA LEU A 78 9.04 -1.58 -8.19
C LEU A 78 10.45 -2.19 -8.17
N VAL A 79 10.52 -3.44 -7.69
CA VAL A 79 11.70 -4.31 -7.81
C VAL A 79 11.42 -5.46 -8.78
N ASP A 80 10.26 -6.09 -8.65
CA ASP A 80 9.84 -7.23 -9.48
C ASP A 80 8.30 -7.33 -9.54
N GLY A 81 7.74 -7.89 -10.61
CA GLY A 81 6.30 -8.12 -10.73
C GLY A 81 5.77 -7.99 -12.17
N PRO A 82 4.44 -8.04 -12.37
CA PRO A 82 3.80 -7.98 -13.69
C PRO A 82 3.76 -6.56 -14.29
N PHE A 83 4.55 -5.64 -13.73
CA PHE A 83 4.56 -4.23 -14.07
C PHE A 83 5.86 -3.88 -14.79
N GLN A 84 5.77 -3.03 -15.81
CA GLN A 84 6.93 -2.31 -16.35
C GLN A 84 7.35 -1.18 -15.40
N HIS A 85 6.37 -0.57 -14.74
CA HIS A 85 6.58 0.50 -13.79
C HIS A 85 5.54 0.41 -12.68
N LEU A 86 5.97 0.57 -11.43
CA LEU A 86 5.11 0.80 -10.28
C LEU A 86 5.86 1.73 -9.34
N GLU A 87 5.25 2.87 -9.04
CA GLU A 87 5.72 3.85 -8.08
C GLU A 87 4.54 4.25 -7.20
N GLY A 88 4.77 4.36 -5.90
CA GLY A 88 3.74 4.85 -5.00
C GLY A 88 4.30 5.73 -3.90
N LEU A 89 3.41 6.50 -3.31
CA LEU A 89 3.71 7.46 -2.27
C LEU A 89 2.60 7.44 -1.24
N TRP A 90 2.99 7.29 0.02
CA TRP A 90 2.19 7.68 1.17
C TRP A 90 2.78 8.93 1.79
N LEU A 91 1.94 9.91 2.07
CA LEU A 91 2.28 11.09 2.86
C LEU A 91 1.28 11.21 4.01
N PHE A 92 1.80 11.36 5.22
CA PHE A 92 1.04 11.52 6.45
C PHE A 92 1.31 12.92 6.99
N THR A 93 0.30 13.79 6.96
CA THR A 93 0.42 15.17 7.46
C THR A 93 -0.40 15.32 8.74
N PRO A 94 0.22 15.59 9.90
CA PRO A 94 -0.51 15.83 11.15
C PRO A 94 -1.51 16.98 11.01
N LEU A 95 -2.69 16.82 11.61
CA LEU A 95 -3.75 17.82 11.72
C LEU A 95 -4.14 17.97 13.20
N GLY A 96 -3.21 18.50 14.00
CA GLY A 96 -3.32 18.53 15.45
C GLY A 96 -2.82 17.24 16.10
N GLU A 97 -3.28 16.95 17.32
CA GLU A 97 -2.72 15.88 18.15
C GLU A 97 -3.34 14.49 17.88
N ALA A 98 -4.55 14.44 17.33
CA ALA A 98 -5.33 13.20 17.20
C ALA A 98 -5.79 12.89 15.76
N ALA A 99 -5.42 13.71 14.78
CA ALA A 99 -5.86 13.54 13.40
C ALA A 99 -4.72 13.75 12.40
N CYS A 100 -4.89 13.23 11.20
CA CYS A 100 -3.97 13.48 10.09
C CYS A 100 -4.69 13.47 8.74
N LYS A 101 -4.01 14.06 7.75
CA LYS A 101 -4.32 13.90 6.33
C LYS A 101 -3.40 12.83 5.76
N ILE A 102 -3.98 11.87 5.06
CA ILE A 102 -3.24 10.88 4.28
C ILE A 102 -3.38 11.24 2.80
N GLU A 103 -2.25 11.33 2.11
CA GLU A 103 -2.20 11.38 0.65
C GLU A 103 -1.54 10.10 0.14
N PHE A 104 -2.28 9.36 -0.68
CA PHE A 104 -1.81 8.17 -1.37
C PHE A 104 -1.76 8.45 -2.86
N LYS A 105 -0.62 8.17 -3.49
CA LYS A 105 -0.44 8.21 -4.94
C LYS A 105 0.11 6.87 -5.38
N LEU A 106 -0.41 6.32 -6.48
CA LEU A 106 0.10 5.10 -7.10
C LEU A 106 0.06 5.26 -8.62
N SER A 107 1.21 5.13 -9.25
CA SER A 107 1.39 5.12 -10.70
C SER A 107 1.87 3.75 -11.11
N TYR A 108 1.25 3.15 -12.12
CA TYR A 108 1.67 1.84 -12.62
C TYR A 108 1.40 1.63 -14.10
N GLU A 109 2.18 0.71 -14.68
CA GLU A 109 2.10 0.29 -16.07
C GLU A 109 2.39 -1.21 -16.14
N PHE A 110 1.52 -1.97 -16.81
CA PHE A 110 1.71 -3.41 -17.00
C PHE A 110 2.76 -3.68 -18.07
N SER A 111 3.53 -4.77 -17.92
CA SER A 111 4.60 -5.13 -18.87
C SER A 111 4.08 -5.48 -20.28
N ASN A 112 2.80 -5.84 -20.42
CA ASN A 112 2.14 -6.01 -21.72
C ASN A 112 0.60 -5.93 -21.60
N GLY A 113 -0.06 -5.70 -22.74
CA GLY A 113 -1.52 -5.55 -22.80
C GLY A 113 -2.35 -6.81 -22.52
N VAL A 114 -1.74 -8.00 -22.51
CA VAL A 114 -2.44 -9.24 -22.11
C VAL A 114 -2.55 -9.31 -20.59
N LEU A 115 -1.44 -9.06 -19.89
CA LEU A 115 -1.41 -8.97 -18.42
C LEU A 115 -2.35 -7.90 -17.91
N GLU A 116 -2.40 -6.73 -18.57
CA GLU A 116 -3.33 -5.66 -18.23
C GLU A 116 -4.79 -6.11 -18.28
N LYS A 117 -5.20 -6.88 -19.31
CA LYS A 117 -6.59 -7.35 -19.43
C LYS A 117 -6.96 -8.38 -18.35
N ILE A 118 -6.00 -9.19 -17.90
CA ILE A 118 -6.22 -10.24 -16.90
C ILE A 118 -6.21 -9.66 -15.48
N ILE A 119 -5.20 -8.84 -15.17
CA ILE A 119 -4.90 -8.39 -13.81
C ILE A 119 -5.45 -6.98 -13.54
N GLY A 120 -5.54 -6.14 -14.57
CA GLY A 120 -5.95 -4.73 -14.48
C GLY A 120 -7.24 -4.48 -13.69
N PRO A 121 -8.35 -5.22 -13.94
CA PRO A 121 -9.59 -5.02 -13.18
C PRO A 121 -9.42 -5.24 -11.68
N VAL A 122 -8.67 -6.27 -11.29
CA VAL A 122 -8.40 -6.60 -9.88
C VAL A 122 -7.47 -5.56 -9.28
N PHE A 123 -6.39 -5.21 -9.96
CA PHE A 123 -5.41 -4.25 -9.44
C PHE A 123 -6.01 -2.84 -9.30
N SER A 124 -6.87 -2.42 -10.23
CA SER A 124 -7.63 -1.17 -10.11
C SER A 124 -8.51 -1.16 -8.87
N LYS A 125 -9.22 -2.27 -8.59
CA LYS A 125 -10.01 -2.40 -7.35
C LYS A 125 -9.13 -2.34 -6.10
N ILE A 126 -7.99 -3.02 -6.12
CA ILE A 126 -6.99 -2.99 -5.04
C ILE A 126 -6.56 -1.55 -4.75
N ALA A 127 -6.05 -0.84 -5.78
CA ALA A 127 -5.54 0.51 -5.64
C ALA A 127 -6.59 1.50 -5.11
N ASN A 128 -7.85 1.37 -5.56
CA ASN A 128 -8.93 2.26 -5.12
C ASN A 128 -9.42 1.99 -3.68
N THR A 129 -9.33 0.74 -3.21
CA THR A 129 -9.80 0.34 -1.87
C THR A 129 -8.70 0.34 -0.82
N PHE A 130 -7.45 0.56 -1.22
CA PHE A 130 -6.28 0.35 -0.37
C PHE A 130 -6.30 1.24 0.87
N VAL A 131 -6.43 2.56 0.68
CA VAL A 131 -6.49 3.53 1.79
C VAL A 131 -7.64 3.23 2.74
N ASP A 132 -8.83 2.89 2.24
CA ASP A 132 -10.00 2.62 3.10
C ASP A 132 -9.78 1.39 3.99
N ALA A 133 -9.01 0.40 3.53
CA ALA A 133 -8.69 -0.76 4.34
C ALA A 133 -7.80 -0.40 5.53
N PHE A 134 -6.85 0.53 5.36
CA PHE A 134 -6.03 1.04 6.46
C PHE A 134 -6.83 1.87 7.45
N ILE A 135 -7.75 2.71 6.97
CA ILE A 135 -8.65 3.48 7.86
C ILE A 135 -9.44 2.51 8.74
N ARG A 136 -10.11 1.53 8.12
CA ARG A 136 -10.87 0.51 8.86
C ARG A 136 -10.01 -0.31 9.82
N ARG A 137 -8.73 -0.52 9.49
CA ARG A 137 -7.79 -1.21 10.39
C ARG A 137 -7.41 -0.31 11.57
N ALA A 138 -7.18 0.98 11.35
CA ALA A 138 -6.92 1.95 12.41
C ALA A 138 -8.08 2.03 13.39
N ASP A 139 -9.33 2.07 12.90
CA ASP A 139 -10.53 2.06 13.74
C ASP A 139 -10.63 0.80 14.61
N LYS A 140 -10.03 -0.33 14.20
CA LYS A 140 -10.03 -1.57 15.00
C LYS A 140 -8.88 -1.67 15.99
N VAL A 141 -7.76 -1.02 15.70
CA VAL A 141 -6.51 -1.14 16.49
C VAL A 141 -6.38 0.00 17.50
N TYR A 142 -6.88 1.18 17.16
CA TYR A 142 -6.66 2.40 17.92
C TYR A 142 -7.93 3.08 18.44
N ALA A 143 -9.12 2.67 17.99
CA ALA A 143 -10.33 3.17 18.63
C ALA A 143 -10.44 2.62 20.07
N PRO A 144 -10.93 3.43 21.02
CA PRO A 144 -11.09 3.04 22.42
C PRO A 144 -12.16 1.96 22.64
#